data_AF-A0A5E4FER8-F1
#
_entry.id   AF-A0A5E4FER8-F1
#
_cell.length_a   1.000
_cell.length_b   1.000
_cell.length_c   1.000
_cell.angle_alpha   90.00
_cell.angle_beta   90.00
_cell.angle_gamma   90.00
#
_symmetry.space_group_name_H-M   'P 1'
#
loop_
_entity.id
_entity.type
_entity.pdbx_description
1 polymer ?
#
loop_
_entity_poly.entity_id
_entity_poly.type
_entity_poly.pdbx_seq_one_letter_code
_entity_poly.pdbx_strand_id
1 'polypeptide(L)'
;MKNQRRIALTKVNRWREALSQAANLSGFTLLDENQSEYKFIQNIIEEISKHVLNRACLEVAEHPVGMQAQVQGMNKLLDLGENDVRMVGVWGTGGIGKTTIAKAVYNSIAHKFEGWCFLANVRECSTSHGGLAKLQKTLLFEILRGKKLKVTNVDKGVAKI
;
A
#
# COMPACT_ATOMS: atom_id res chain seq x y z
N MET A 1 43.04 -13.61 -19.12
CA MET A 1 41.96 -13.80 -20.12
C MET A 1 40.74 -14.62 -19.65
N LYS A 2 40.88 -15.75 -18.93
CA LYS A 2 39.70 -16.56 -18.51
C LYS A 2 38.73 -15.84 -17.55
N ASN A 3 39.23 -14.95 -16.69
CA ASN A 3 38.40 -14.26 -15.68
C ASN A 3 37.48 -13.17 -16.28
N GLN A 4 37.95 -12.42 -17.29
CA GLN A 4 37.14 -11.43 -18.01
C GLN A 4 35.99 -12.06 -18.79
N ARG A 5 36.21 -13.21 -19.45
CA ARG A 5 35.13 -13.96 -20.12
C ARG A 5 34.07 -14.46 -19.14
N ARG A 6 34.48 -14.86 -17.93
CA ARG A 6 33.57 -15.33 -16.87
C ARG A 6 32.70 -14.19 -16.33
N ILE A 7 33.26 -12.99 -16.12
CA ILE A 7 32.51 -11.79 -15.71
C ILE A 7 31.57 -11.29 -16.82
N ALA A 8 31.97 -11.38 -18.09
CA ALA A 8 31.11 -11.04 -19.22
C ALA A 8 29.91 -12.02 -19.32
N LEU A 9 30.16 -13.32 -19.13
CA LEU A 9 29.09 -14.33 -19.14
C LEU A 9 28.09 -14.14 -18.00
N THR A 10 28.56 -13.80 -16.79
CA THR A 10 27.66 -13.54 -15.65
C THR A 10 26.80 -12.29 -15.86
N LYS A 11 27.34 -11.22 -16.48
CA LYS A 11 26.54 -10.04 -16.86
C LYS A 11 25.46 -10.39 -17.88
N VAL A 12 25.81 -11.10 -18.96
CA VAL A 12 24.85 -11.49 -20.01
C VAL A 12 23.73 -12.34 -19.44
N ASN A 13 24.04 -13.28 -18.54
CA ASN A 13 23.02 -14.12 -17.90
C ASN A 13 22.08 -13.28 -17.01
N ARG A 14 22.59 -12.34 -16.22
CA ARG A 14 21.74 -11.45 -15.40
C ARG A 14 20.84 -10.57 -16.26
N TRP A 15 21.34 -10.05 -17.38
CA TRP A 15 20.52 -9.27 -18.30
C TRP A 15 19.43 -10.11 -18.95
N ARG A 16 19.76 -11.34 -19.39
CA ARG A 16 18.78 -12.26 -19.96
C ARG A 16 17.66 -12.59 -18.97
N GLU A 17 18.03 -12.84 -17.72
CA GLU A 17 17.07 -13.12 -16.64
C GLU A 17 16.18 -11.89 -16.37
N ALA A 18 16.77 -10.70 -16.22
CA ALA A 18 16.01 -9.47 -15.99
C ALA A 18 15.05 -9.14 -17.17
N LEU A 19 15.51 -9.32 -18.42
CA LEU A 19 14.68 -9.13 -19.61
C LEU A 19 13.53 -10.14 -19.68
N SER A 20 13.80 -11.40 -19.36
CA SER A 20 12.76 -12.43 -19.33
C SER A 20 11.72 -12.15 -18.25
N GLN A 21 12.14 -11.68 -17.08
CA GLN A 21 11.23 -11.26 -16.01
C GLN A 21 10.39 -10.05 -16.46
N ALA A 22 11.03 -9.02 -17.04
CA ALA A 22 10.34 -7.83 -17.52
C ALA A 22 9.33 -8.13 -18.64
N ALA A 23 9.66 -9.02 -19.59
CA ALA A 23 8.77 -9.43 -20.67
C ALA A 23 7.56 -10.25 -20.19
N ASN A 24 7.69 -10.94 -19.06
CA ASN A 24 6.60 -11.70 -18.44
C ASN A 24 5.66 -10.82 -17.59
N LEU A 25 6.00 -9.55 -17.36
CA LEU A 25 5.09 -8.61 -16.68
C LEU A 25 4.02 -8.14 -17.67
N SER A 26 2.74 -8.26 -17.27
CA SER A 26 1.64 -7.68 -18.02
C SER A 26 1.75 -6.16 -18.04
N GLY A 27 1.98 -5.58 -19.22
CA GLY A 27 2.10 -4.14 -19.43
C GLY A 27 1.02 -3.57 -20.34
N PHE A 28 1.16 -2.28 -20.65
CA PHE A 28 0.32 -1.62 -21.65
C PHE A 28 0.87 -1.88 -23.05
N THR A 29 0.04 -2.42 -23.93
CA THR A 29 0.39 -2.61 -25.34
C THR A 29 -0.35 -1.58 -26.18
N LEU A 30 0.38 -0.84 -27.01
CA LEU A 30 -0.21 0.01 -28.03
C LEU A 30 -0.63 -0.91 -29.19
N LEU A 31 -1.91 -1.30 -29.21
CA LEU A 31 -2.42 -2.35 -30.09
C LEU A 31 -2.85 -1.86 -31.48
N ASP A 32 -2.99 -0.55 -31.69
CA ASP A 32 -3.54 0.02 -32.92
C ASP A 32 -2.76 1.28 -33.33
N GLU A 33 -2.31 1.32 -34.59
CA GLU A 33 -1.58 2.45 -35.19
C GLU A 33 -2.46 3.71 -35.28
N ASN A 34 -3.79 3.56 -35.24
CA ASN A 34 -4.74 4.67 -35.20
C ASN A 34 -5.02 5.20 -33.78
N GLN A 35 -4.45 4.57 -32.74
CA GLN A 35 -4.63 5.02 -31.38
C GLN A 35 -3.71 6.21 -31.09
N SER A 36 -4.30 7.35 -30.76
CA SER A 36 -3.53 8.54 -30.37
C SER A 36 -2.62 8.23 -29.19
N GLU A 37 -1.31 8.43 -29.37
CA GLU A 37 -0.28 8.28 -28.32
C GLU A 37 -0.67 9.07 -27.06
N TYR A 38 -1.28 10.25 -27.23
CA TYR A 38 -1.80 11.06 -26.13
C TYR A 38 -2.81 10.27 -25.27
N LYS A 39 -3.80 9.59 -25.88
CA LYS A 39 -4.79 8.80 -25.14
C LYS A 39 -4.14 7.61 -24.44
N PHE A 40 -3.17 6.98 -25.08
CA PHE A 40 -2.42 5.88 -24.49
C PHE A 40 -1.62 6.33 -23.26
N ILE A 41 -0.91 7.46 -23.37
CA ILE A 41 -0.18 8.08 -22.25
C ILE A 41 -1.15 8.46 -21.13
N GLN A 42 -2.31 9.05 -21.45
CA GLN A 42 -3.33 9.38 -20.44
C GLN A 42 -3.81 8.14 -19.68
N ASN A 43 -4.06 7.01 -20.36
CA ASN A 43 -4.44 5.76 -19.70
C ASN A 43 -3.34 5.25 -18.75
N ILE A 44 -2.07 5.33 -19.16
CA ILE A 44 -0.93 4.97 -18.30
C ILE A 44 -0.87 5.90 -17.08
N ILE A 45 -1.01 7.20 -17.29
CA ILE A 45 -1.03 8.20 -16.20
C ILE A 45 -2.19 7.91 -15.25
N GLU A 46 -3.38 7.62 -15.76
CA GLU A 46 -4.55 7.32 -14.94
C GLU A 46 -4.35 6.06 -14.11
N GLU A 47 -3.80 4.99 -14.70
CA GLU A 47 -3.51 3.76 -13.97
C GLU A 47 -2.42 3.97 -12.90
N ILE A 48 -1.30 4.60 -13.26
CA ILE A 48 -0.25 4.94 -12.30
C ILE A 48 -0.84 5.82 -11.19
N SER A 49 -1.68 6.80 -11.53
CA SER A 49 -2.35 7.67 -10.56
C SER A 49 -3.29 6.89 -9.64
N LYS A 50 -4.02 5.88 -10.14
CA LYS A 50 -4.83 4.99 -9.29
C LYS A 50 -3.98 4.20 -8.28
N HIS A 51 -2.72 3.92 -8.58
CA HIS A 51 -1.82 3.18 -7.69
C HIS A 51 -0.90 4.09 -6.85
N VAL A 52 -0.65 5.31 -7.31
CA VAL A 52 0.30 6.27 -6.72
C VAL A 52 -0.39 7.48 -6.07
N LEU A 53 -1.43 8.04 -6.69
CA LEU A 53 -2.16 9.25 -6.22
C LEU A 53 -3.42 8.94 -5.41
N ASN A 54 -4.08 7.79 -5.58
CA ASN A 54 -5.09 7.31 -4.59
C ASN A 54 -4.45 6.95 -3.24
N ARG A 55 -3.14 7.12 -3.08
CA ARG A 55 -2.50 7.27 -1.79
C ARG A 55 -2.84 8.67 -1.27
N ALA A 56 -4.07 8.84 -0.77
CA ALA A 56 -4.36 9.98 0.09
C ALA A 56 -3.44 9.87 1.31
N CYS A 57 -2.28 10.52 1.23
CA CYS A 57 -1.37 10.63 2.36
C CYS A 57 -2.16 11.28 3.49
N LEU A 58 -2.21 10.59 4.62
CA LEU A 58 -2.85 11.12 5.81
C LEU A 58 -2.07 12.36 6.25
N GLU A 59 -2.79 13.43 6.58
CA GLU A 59 -2.16 14.61 7.18
C GLU A 59 -1.54 14.23 8.54
N VAL A 60 -0.22 14.29 8.61
CA VAL A 60 0.56 13.89 9.78
C VAL A 60 0.65 15.04 10.78
N ALA A 61 1.34 16.12 10.40
CA ALA A 61 1.49 17.36 11.15
C ALA A 61 2.11 18.43 10.23
N GLU A 62 1.94 19.72 10.55
CA GLU A 62 2.53 20.83 9.80
C GLU A 62 4.07 20.87 9.92
N HIS A 63 4.60 20.67 11.13
CA HIS A 63 6.03 20.71 11.42
C HIS A 63 6.50 19.50 12.25
N PRO A 64 6.54 18.30 11.66
CA PRO A 64 6.92 17.09 12.37
C PRO A 64 8.43 17.04 12.65
N VAL A 65 8.82 17.07 13.93
CA VAL A 65 10.22 16.91 14.36
C VAL A 65 10.47 15.47 14.82
N GLY A 66 11.60 14.87 14.41
CA GLY A 66 12.01 13.53 14.86
C GLY A 66 11.19 12.35 14.32
N MET A 67 10.23 12.60 13.41
CA MET A 67 9.32 11.59 12.85
C MET A 67 10.07 10.45 12.14
N GLN A 68 11.15 10.77 11.43
CA GLN A 68 11.89 9.80 10.64
C GLN A 68 12.45 8.66 11.51
N ALA A 69 13.01 8.99 12.67
CA ALA A 69 13.56 8.01 13.61
C ALA A 69 12.45 7.09 14.16
N GLN A 70 11.28 7.67 14.50
CA GLN A 70 10.13 6.92 14.99
C GLN A 70 9.58 5.95 13.93
N VAL A 71 9.42 6.43 12.68
CA VAL A 71 8.97 5.60 11.56
C VAL A 71 9.97 4.48 11.28
N GLN A 72 11.28 4.76 11.32
CA GLN A 72 12.31 3.72 11.15
C GLN A 72 12.25 2.68 12.26
N GLY A 73 12.05 3.08 13.52
CA GLY A 73 11.87 2.16 14.63
C GLY A 73 10.66 1.25 14.43
N MET A 74 9.51 1.82 14.05
CA MET A 74 8.29 1.07 13.77
C MET A 74 8.45 0.11 12.58
N ASN A 75 9.10 0.54 11.50
CA ASN A 75 9.35 -0.30 10.34
C ASN A 75 10.23 -1.51 10.67
N LYS A 76 11.17 -1.38 11.62
CA LYS A 76 11.96 -2.52 12.11
C LYS A 76 11.13 -3.53 12.91
N LEU A 77 10.18 -3.05 13.71
CA LEU A 77 9.26 -3.92 14.47
C LEU A 77 8.29 -4.66 13.53
N LEU A 78 7.84 -3.97 12.49
CA LEU A 78 6.93 -4.53 11.49
C LEU A 78 7.60 -5.51 10.54
N ASP A 79 8.92 -5.40 10.32
CA ASP A 79 9.75 -6.35 9.56
C ASP A 79 9.07 -6.89 8.30
N LEU A 80 8.80 -5.98 7.37
CA LEU A 80 7.94 -6.17 6.20
C LEU A 80 8.46 -7.19 5.16
N GLY A 81 9.50 -7.97 5.48
CA GLY A 81 10.12 -8.96 4.60
C GLY A 81 9.58 -10.39 4.78
N GLU A 82 8.83 -10.65 5.86
CA GLU A 82 8.26 -11.97 6.13
C GLU A 82 6.79 -12.06 5.71
N ASN A 83 6.37 -13.24 5.24
CA ASN A 83 4.98 -13.53 4.90
C ASN A 83 4.22 -14.02 6.15
N ASP A 84 4.12 -13.16 7.17
CA ASP A 84 3.42 -13.44 8.43
C ASP A 84 2.39 -12.34 8.79
N VAL A 85 1.65 -12.55 9.89
CA VAL A 85 0.65 -11.58 10.38
C VAL A 85 1.17 -10.95 11.66
N ARG A 86 1.42 -9.64 11.62
CA ARG A 86 1.97 -8.89 12.75
C ARG A 86 1.02 -7.83 13.26
N MET A 87 1.00 -7.67 14.58
CA MET A 87 0.22 -6.63 15.25
C MET A 87 1.15 -5.83 16.17
N VAL A 88 1.21 -4.51 15.98
CA VAL A 88 2.08 -3.60 16.75
C VAL A 88 1.22 -2.54 17.43
N GLY A 89 1.39 -2.40 18.74
CA GLY A 89 0.69 -1.40 19.55
C GLY A 89 1.58 -0.20 19.88
N VAL A 90 1.04 1.01 19.70
CA VAL A 90 1.65 2.27 20.20
C VAL A 90 0.87 2.75 21.41
N TRP A 91 1.53 2.88 22.56
CA TRP A 91 0.90 3.20 23.84
C TRP A 91 1.70 4.28 24.59
N GLY A 92 1.10 4.90 25.61
CA GLY A 92 1.69 6.00 26.36
C GLY A 92 0.69 7.11 26.70
N THR A 93 1.17 8.18 27.34
CA THR A 93 0.37 9.31 27.82
C THR A 93 -0.40 10.04 26.70
N GLY A 94 -1.47 10.74 27.08
CA GLY A 94 -2.22 11.59 26.16
C GLY A 94 -1.34 12.70 25.55
N GLY A 95 -1.64 13.10 24.31
CA GLY A 95 -0.96 14.23 23.67
C GLY A 95 0.42 13.94 23.05
N ILE A 96 1.06 12.80 23.32
CA ILE A 96 2.42 12.50 22.85
C ILE A 96 2.53 12.18 21.33
N GLY A 97 1.43 12.26 20.58
CA GLY A 97 1.46 12.06 19.12
C GLY A 97 1.37 10.61 18.64
N LYS A 98 0.83 9.68 19.43
CA LYS A 98 0.68 8.26 19.04
C LYS A 98 -0.05 8.08 17.70
N THR A 99 -1.19 8.76 17.54
CA THR A 99 -1.96 8.74 16.29
C THR A 99 -1.17 9.36 15.14
N THR A 100 -0.39 10.40 15.41
CA THR A 100 0.48 11.06 14.43
C THR A 100 1.55 10.10 13.91
N ILE A 101 2.20 9.34 14.80
CA ILE A 101 3.16 8.31 14.40
C ILE A 101 2.48 7.22 13.57
N ALA A 102 1.30 6.75 13.97
CA ALA A 102 0.55 5.74 13.22
C ALA A 102 0.23 6.20 11.78
N LYS A 103 -0.18 7.47 11.61
CA LYS A 103 -0.40 8.07 10.28
C LYS A 103 0.88 8.13 9.45
N ALA A 104 2.00 8.53 10.04
CA ALA A 104 3.28 8.62 9.35
C ALA A 104 3.79 7.25 8.90
N VAL A 105 3.67 6.23 9.77
CA VAL A 105 4.01 4.84 9.43
C VAL A 105 3.11 4.33 8.31
N TYR A 106 1.80 4.54 8.39
CA TYR A 106 0.85 4.18 7.34
C TYR A 106 1.26 4.78 5.98
N ASN A 107 1.53 6.09 5.92
CA ASN A 107 2.00 6.74 4.68
C ASN A 107 3.30 6.12 4.15
N SER A 108 4.20 5.70 5.05
CA SER A 108 5.49 5.10 4.70
C SER A 108 5.39 3.68 4.15
N ILE A 109 4.36 2.89 4.48
CA ILE A 109 4.36 1.45 4.20
C ILE A 109 3.14 0.95 3.45
N ALA A 110 2.02 1.69 3.44
CA ALA A 110 0.77 1.28 2.81
C ALA A 110 0.98 0.76 1.40
N HIS A 111 1.79 1.46 0.59
CA HIS A 111 2.11 1.10 -0.79
C HIS A 111 2.81 -0.25 -1.00
N LYS A 112 3.33 -0.87 0.05
CA LYS A 112 3.98 -2.18 -0.01
C LYS A 112 2.98 -3.34 0.10
N PHE A 113 1.71 -3.03 0.36
CA PHE A 113 0.63 -4.00 0.48
C PHE A 113 -0.34 -3.87 -0.68
N GLU A 114 -0.98 -4.98 -1.08
CA GLU A 114 -2.03 -4.98 -2.10
C GLU A 114 -3.26 -4.18 -1.63
N GLY A 115 -3.62 -4.35 -0.36
CA GLY A 115 -4.72 -3.67 0.32
C GLY A 115 -4.25 -2.95 1.58
N TRP A 116 -4.76 -1.75 1.82
CA TRP A 116 -4.44 -0.95 3.01
C TRP A 116 -5.64 -0.11 3.42
N CYS A 117 -5.78 0.16 4.71
CA CYS A 117 -6.85 0.98 5.28
C CYS A 117 -6.37 1.66 6.56
N PHE A 118 -6.83 2.90 6.79
CA PHE A 118 -6.62 3.60 8.07
C PHE A 118 -7.96 3.94 8.71
N LEU A 119 -8.33 3.19 9.76
CA LEU A 119 -9.53 3.45 10.54
C LEU A 119 -9.22 4.38 11.71
N ALA A 120 -9.61 5.65 11.58
CA ALA A 120 -9.54 6.62 12.67
C ALA A 120 -10.72 6.45 13.65
N ASN A 121 -10.53 6.86 14.90
CA ASN A 121 -11.58 6.99 15.93
C ASN A 121 -12.46 5.74 16.10
N VAL A 122 -11.88 4.55 15.94
CA VAL A 122 -12.62 3.26 15.97
C VAL A 122 -13.54 3.14 17.18
N ARG A 123 -13.05 3.50 18.37
CA ARG A 123 -13.85 3.46 19.61
C ARG A 123 -15.14 4.29 19.48
N GLU A 124 -15.01 5.55 19.11
CA GLU A 124 -16.14 6.49 18.96
C GLU A 124 -17.08 6.07 17.82
N CYS A 125 -16.52 5.69 16.66
CA CYS A 125 -17.31 5.25 15.54
C CYS A 125 -18.10 3.98 15.86
N SER A 126 -17.51 3.04 16.61
CA SER A 126 -18.15 1.76 16.94
C SER A 126 -19.35 1.89 17.87
N THR A 127 -19.41 2.93 18.71
CA THR A 127 -20.50 3.16 19.67
C THR A 127 -21.76 3.75 19.04
N SER A 128 -21.67 4.27 17.82
CA SER A 128 -22.83 4.78 17.09
C SER A 128 -23.74 3.65 16.57
N HIS A 129 -25.03 3.90 16.40
CA HIS A 129 -25.96 2.90 15.87
C HIS A 129 -25.53 2.45 14.46
N GLY A 130 -25.27 1.14 14.29
CA GLY A 130 -24.73 0.58 13.04
C GLY A 130 -23.27 0.93 12.76
N GLY A 131 -22.57 1.54 13.73
CA GLY A 131 -21.20 2.04 13.58
C GLY A 131 -20.17 0.95 13.27
N LEU A 132 -20.27 -0.20 13.92
CA LEU A 132 -19.37 -1.32 13.64
C LEU A 132 -19.51 -1.86 12.21
N ALA A 133 -20.75 -2.01 11.72
CA ALA A 133 -21.01 -2.42 10.34
C ALA A 133 -20.50 -1.38 9.33
N LYS A 134 -20.54 -0.09 9.69
CA LYS A 134 -19.95 1.00 8.89
C LYS A 134 -18.42 0.88 8.84
N LEU A 135 -17.76 0.65 9.98
CA LEU A 135 -16.31 0.44 10.04
C LEU A 135 -15.87 -0.76 9.19
N GLN A 136 -16.58 -1.89 9.28
CA GLN A 136 -16.29 -3.07 8.45
C GLN A 136 -16.46 -2.78 6.95
N LYS A 137 -17.50 -2.01 6.56
CA LYS A 137 -17.68 -1.58 5.16
C LYS A 137 -16.52 -0.73 4.68
N THR A 138 -16.07 0.24 5.48
CA THR A 138 -14.93 1.09 5.14
C THR A 138 -13.66 0.26 4.98
N LEU A 139 -13.37 -0.61 5.94
CA LEU A 139 -12.21 -1.51 5.91
C LEU A 139 -12.16 -2.33 4.62
N LEU A 140 -13.25 -3.03 4.31
CA LEU A 140 -13.34 -3.88 3.13
C LEU A 140 -13.28 -3.08 1.84
N PHE A 141 -13.91 -1.91 1.79
CA PHE A 141 -13.89 -1.05 0.61
C PHE A 141 -12.47 -0.56 0.28
N GLU A 142 -11.71 -0.13 1.30
CA GLU A 142 -10.36 0.39 1.13
C GLU A 142 -9.34 -0.72 0.81
N ILE A 143 -9.37 -1.84 1.54
CA ILE A 143 -8.45 -2.97 1.31
C ILE A 143 -8.69 -3.60 -0.06
N LEU A 144 -9.96 -3.71 -0.50
CA LEU A 144 -10.31 -4.33 -1.79
C LEU A 144 -10.35 -3.34 -2.96
N ARG A 145 -9.89 -2.09 -2.77
CA ARG A 145 -9.78 -1.07 -3.81
C ARG A 145 -11.11 -0.84 -4.56
N GLY A 146 -12.21 -0.76 -3.82
CA GLY A 146 -13.51 -0.43 -4.39
C GLY A 146 -14.28 -1.61 -5.00
N LYS A 147 -13.81 -2.86 -4.86
CA LYS A 147 -14.66 -4.03 -5.15
C LYS A 147 -15.89 -4.01 -4.24
N LYS A 148 -17.08 -3.94 -4.84
CA LYS A 148 -18.35 -3.81 -4.10
C LYS A 148 -18.64 -5.10 -3.31
N LEU A 149 -18.42 -5.05 -2.00
CA LEU A 149 -18.92 -6.09 -1.09
C LEU A 149 -20.18 -5.62 -0.35
N LYS A 150 -21.25 -6.40 -0.48
CA LYS A 150 -22.46 -6.18 0.31
C LYS A 150 -22.25 -6.68 1.74
N VAL A 151 -22.12 -5.76 2.70
CA VAL A 151 -22.16 -6.03 4.14
C VAL A 151 -23.50 -5.52 4.66
N THR A 152 -24.39 -6.42 5.07
CA THR A 152 -25.74 -6.03 5.54
C THR A 152 -25.80 -5.87 7.06
N ASN A 153 -24.99 -6.61 7.80
CA ASN A 153 -24.88 -6.58 9.26
C ASN A 153 -23.45 -6.94 9.69
N VAL A 154 -23.19 -6.87 10.99
CA VAL A 154 -21.87 -7.15 11.57
C VAL A 154 -21.40 -8.58 11.29
N ASP A 155 -22.29 -9.57 11.48
CA ASP A 155 -21.94 -10.99 11.35
C ASP A 155 -21.50 -11.34 9.93
N LYS A 156 -22.20 -10.82 8.91
CA LYS A 156 -21.79 -10.99 7.51
C LYS A 156 -20.54 -10.20 7.15
N GLY A 157 -20.23 -9.14 7.90
CA GLY A 157 -18.97 -8.41 7.77
C GLY A 157 -17.80 -9.25 8.27
N VAL A 158 -17.95 -9.91 9.43
CA VAL A 158 -16.92 -10.80 10.01
C VAL A 158 -16.58 -11.95 9.07
N ALA A 159 -17.58 -12.57 8.44
CA ALA A 159 -17.33 -13.66 7.47
C ALA A 159 -16.60 -13.23 6.18
N LYS A 160 -16.37 -11.93 5.98
CA LYS A 160 -15.74 -11.35 4.78
C LYS A 160 -14.38 -10.70 5.05
N ILE A 161 -14.01 -10.56 6.32
CA ILE A 161 -12.69 -10.09 6.79
C ILE A 161 -11.82 -11.31 6.99
#